data_AF-A0AAE2BTA5-F1
#
_entry.id   AF-A0AAE2BTA5-F1
#
_cell.length_a   1.000
_cell.length_b   1.000
_cell.length_c   1.000
_cell.angle_alpha   90.00
_cell.angle_beta   90.00
_cell.angle_gamma   90.00
#
_symmetry.space_group_name_H-M   'P 1'
#
loop_
_entity.id
_entity.type
_entity.pdbx_description
1 polymer ?
#
loop_
_entity_poly.entity_id
_entity_poly.type
_entity_poly.pdbx_seq_one_letter_code
_entity_poly.pdbx_strand_id
1 'polypeptide(L)'
;MEIPVIDFGMLETEKRSETMALHHQACQKWGFFMIENHGVEKELMEKLKLLTKMHYEENMKDSFFNSETAKSLDNNGYISKTDWESTFFISHRPNSNINHLTTLSQDLRKTMEEYIDQLIKLAEKLSELMCENLGIEKNHIIEAFSGSKGPSVGTKVAMYPHCPRPELIRGLREHTDAGGIVLLLKTTKSALHRVMAMKDGDRLSIATFYNPSGDAIISPASELLLPSHVRFQD
;
A
#
# COMPACT_ATOMS: atom_id res chain seq x y z
N MET A 1 -2.61 19.67 -10.41
CA MET A 1 -1.71 19.58 -9.25
C MET A 1 -0.97 18.26 -9.36
N GLU A 2 0.35 18.28 -9.30
CA GLU A 2 1.21 17.10 -9.39
C GLU A 2 1.44 16.51 -7.99
N ILE A 3 1.51 15.19 -7.88
CA ILE A 3 1.78 14.51 -6.59
C ILE A 3 3.20 14.85 -6.14
N PRO A 4 3.42 15.20 -4.85
CA PRO A 4 4.75 15.39 -4.30
C PRO A 4 5.61 14.14 -4.47
N VAL A 5 6.86 14.31 -4.92
CA VAL A 5 7.86 13.25 -5.01
C VAL A 5 8.94 13.53 -3.98
N ILE A 6 9.12 12.61 -3.02
CA ILE A 6 10.11 12.72 -1.96
C ILE A 6 11.32 11.87 -2.35
N ASP A 7 12.45 12.51 -2.64
CA ASP A 7 13.69 11.82 -2.97
C ASP A 7 14.47 11.49 -1.69
N PHE A 8 14.48 10.21 -1.30
CA PHE A 8 15.20 9.75 -0.11
C PHE A 8 16.72 9.83 -0.27
N GLY A 9 17.23 9.88 -1.49
CA GLY A 9 18.66 10.09 -1.77
C GLY A 9 19.14 11.48 -1.36
N MET A 10 18.23 12.43 -1.13
CA MET A 10 18.55 13.79 -0.68
C MET A 10 18.59 13.93 0.86
N LEU A 11 18.22 12.90 1.62
CA LEU A 11 18.14 12.97 3.08
C LEU A 11 19.53 13.04 3.75
N GLU A 12 20.58 12.59 3.07
CA GLU A 12 21.95 12.60 3.57
C GLU A 12 22.82 13.64 2.83
N THR A 13 22.19 14.66 2.24
CA THR A 13 22.85 15.75 1.50
C THR A 13 22.48 17.11 2.08
N GLU A 14 23.05 18.18 1.52
CA GLU A 14 22.69 19.56 1.85
C GLU A 14 21.21 19.89 1.59
N LYS A 15 20.51 19.07 0.79
CA LYS A 15 19.08 19.23 0.46
C LYS A 15 18.12 18.58 1.45
N ARG A 16 18.64 18.01 2.55
CA ARG A 16 17.84 17.34 3.58
C ARG A 16 16.70 18.22 4.10
N SER A 17 16.98 19.48 4.44
CA SER A 17 15.97 20.40 4.99
C SER A 17 14.83 20.67 4.00
N GLU A 18 15.15 20.87 2.72
CA GLU A 18 14.14 21.05 1.66
C GLU A 18 13.28 19.80 1.48
N THR A 19 13.93 18.62 1.50
CA THR A 19 13.28 17.31 1.37
C THR A 19 12.33 17.05 2.55
N MET A 20 12.77 17.35 3.77
CA MET A 20 11.96 17.20 4.99
C MET A 20 10.77 18.14 5.00
N ALA A 21 10.95 19.39 4.56
CA ALA A 21 9.87 20.36 4.41
C ALA A 21 8.83 19.91 3.37
N LEU A 22 9.28 19.37 2.23
CA LEU A 22 8.38 18.81 1.21
C LEU A 22 7.63 17.59 1.74
N HIS A 23 8.30 16.68 2.45
CA HIS A 23 7.69 15.53 3.10
C HIS A 23 6.61 15.98 4.11
N HIS A 24 6.92 16.95 4.96
CA HIS A 24 5.97 17.51 5.91
C HIS A 24 4.72 18.07 5.24
N GLN A 25 4.93 18.88 4.19
CA GLN A 25 3.85 19.47 3.41
C GLN A 25 3.01 18.41 2.70
N ALA A 26 3.63 17.33 2.20
CA ALA A 26 2.93 16.23 1.56
C ALA A 26 2.01 15.50 2.57
N CYS A 27 2.52 15.16 3.75
CA CYS A 27 1.70 14.55 4.80
C CYS A 27 0.55 15.49 5.24
N GLN A 28 0.78 16.79 5.38
CA GLN A 28 -0.22 17.74 5.85
C GLN A 28 -1.34 18.03 4.83
N LYS A 29 -0.96 18.21 3.56
CA LYS A 29 -1.88 18.71 2.52
C LYS A 29 -2.43 17.64 1.60
N TRP A 30 -1.74 16.51 1.48
CA TRP A 30 -2.06 15.48 0.51
C TRP A 30 -2.46 14.15 1.12
N GLY A 31 -1.85 13.77 2.26
CA GLY A 31 -1.96 12.42 2.80
C GLY A 31 -1.36 11.33 1.89
N PHE A 32 -0.76 11.70 0.76
CA PHE A 32 -0.21 10.80 -0.24
C PHE A 32 0.94 11.46 -1.02
N PHE A 33 2.00 10.71 -1.30
CA PHE A 33 3.15 11.14 -2.07
C PHE A 33 3.88 9.96 -2.71
N MET A 34 4.72 10.24 -3.69
CA MET A 34 5.66 9.27 -4.27
C MET A 34 6.98 9.34 -3.52
N ILE A 35 7.71 8.23 -3.46
CA ILE A 35 9.06 8.19 -2.92
C ILE A 35 10.01 7.68 -4.02
N GLU A 36 11.15 8.33 -4.19
CA GLU A 36 12.24 7.91 -5.06
C GLU A 36 13.51 7.65 -4.24
N ASN A 37 14.43 6.85 -4.79
CA ASN A 37 15.68 6.46 -4.13
C ASN A 37 15.49 5.91 -2.71
N HIS A 38 14.37 5.20 -2.49
CA HIS A 38 13.92 4.65 -1.21
C HIS A 38 14.71 3.41 -0.74
N GLY A 39 15.69 2.94 -1.51
CA GLY A 39 16.56 1.82 -1.14
C GLY A 39 15.95 0.42 -1.28
N VAL A 40 14.71 0.29 -1.80
CA VAL A 40 14.14 -1.03 -2.16
C VAL A 40 14.63 -1.41 -3.54
N GLU A 41 15.15 -2.63 -3.67
CA GLU A 41 15.77 -3.12 -4.89
C GLU A 41 14.82 -3.12 -6.08
N LYS A 42 15.21 -2.42 -7.15
CA LYS A 42 14.40 -2.29 -8.37
C LYS A 42 14.15 -3.64 -9.02
N GLU A 43 15.17 -4.48 -9.13
CA GLU A 43 15.06 -5.81 -9.73
C GLU A 43 14.11 -6.71 -8.95
N LEU A 44 14.13 -6.63 -7.61
CA LEU A 44 13.21 -7.34 -6.73
C LEU A 44 11.76 -6.89 -6.96
N MET A 45 11.51 -5.58 -7.06
CA MET A 45 10.17 -5.04 -7.36
C MET A 45 9.65 -5.50 -8.73
N GLU A 46 10.49 -5.49 -9.76
CA GLU A 46 10.10 -5.95 -11.10
C GLU A 46 9.86 -7.45 -11.15
N LYS A 47 10.72 -8.24 -10.48
CA LYS A 47 10.51 -9.70 -10.33
C LYS A 47 9.21 -10.01 -9.59
N LEU A 48 8.91 -9.27 -8.52
CA LEU A 48 7.67 -9.45 -7.76
C LEU A 48 6.43 -9.16 -8.62
N LYS A 49 6.44 -8.06 -9.39
CA LYS A 49 5.35 -7.72 -10.32
C LYS A 49 5.14 -8.82 -11.36
N LEU A 50 6.23 -9.33 -11.94
CA LEU A 50 6.18 -10.39 -12.94
C LEU A 50 5.56 -11.67 -12.38
N LEU A 51 6.11 -12.17 -11.26
CA LEU A 51 5.65 -13.42 -10.64
C LEU A 51 4.20 -13.31 -10.14
N THR A 52 3.82 -12.15 -9.62
CA THR A 52 2.43 -11.89 -9.21
C THR A 52 1.48 -11.92 -10.40
N LYS A 53 1.86 -11.30 -11.52
CA LYS A 53 1.06 -11.33 -12.76
C LYS A 53 0.93 -12.75 -13.30
N MET A 54 2.03 -13.53 -13.32
CA MET A 54 1.99 -14.94 -13.72
C MET A 54 1.06 -15.75 -12.83
N HIS A 55 1.14 -15.57 -11.51
CA HIS A 55 0.25 -16.25 -10.57
C HIS A 55 -1.23 -15.95 -10.85
N TYR A 56 -1.57 -14.68 -11.12
CA TYR A 56 -2.92 -14.30 -11.50
C TYR A 56 -3.39 -15.01 -12.78
N GLU A 57 -2.58 -14.99 -13.84
CA GLU A 57 -2.90 -15.62 -15.12
C GLU A 57 -3.11 -17.14 -14.97
N GLU A 58 -2.26 -17.81 -14.19
CA GLU A 58 -2.28 -19.27 -14.04
C GLU A 58 -3.33 -19.78 -13.03
N ASN A 59 -3.65 -19.00 -11.99
CA ASN A 59 -4.40 -19.51 -10.83
C ASN A 59 -5.70 -18.75 -10.51
N MET A 60 -5.85 -17.51 -10.98
CA MET A 60 -6.93 -16.62 -10.53
C MET A 60 -7.81 -16.07 -11.66
N LYS A 61 -7.29 -15.97 -12.88
CA LYS A 61 -7.97 -15.31 -13.99
C LYS A 61 -9.25 -16.02 -14.39
N ASP A 62 -9.18 -17.32 -14.61
CA ASP A 62 -10.34 -18.11 -15.02
C ASP A 62 -11.45 -18.10 -13.97
N SER A 63 -11.09 -18.23 -12.68
CA SER A 63 -12.07 -18.18 -11.60
C SER A 63 -12.70 -16.79 -11.44
N PHE A 64 -11.92 -15.72 -11.66
CA PHE A 64 -12.42 -14.35 -11.66
C PHE A 64 -13.48 -14.11 -12.75
N PHE A 65 -13.19 -14.46 -14.01
CA PHE A 65 -14.15 -14.26 -15.11
C PHE A 65 -15.35 -15.22 -15.03
N ASN A 66 -15.24 -16.31 -14.28
CA ASN A 66 -16.37 -17.20 -13.97
C ASN A 66 -17.17 -16.80 -12.71
N SER A 67 -16.76 -15.73 -12.02
CA SER A 67 -17.43 -15.25 -10.81
C SER A 67 -18.84 -14.68 -11.09
N GLU A 68 -19.66 -14.58 -10.03
CA GLU A 68 -20.98 -13.97 -10.11
C GLU A 68 -20.91 -12.49 -10.51
N THR A 69 -19.89 -11.76 -10.03
CA THR A 69 -19.64 -10.36 -10.40
C THR A 69 -19.40 -10.22 -11.90
N ALA A 70 -18.52 -11.05 -12.48
CA ALA A 70 -18.23 -11.03 -13.91
C ALA A 70 -19.47 -11.36 -14.75
N LYS A 71 -20.17 -12.45 -14.43
CA LYS A 71 -21.38 -12.89 -15.14
C LYS A 71 -22.53 -11.88 -15.05
N SER A 72 -22.69 -11.21 -13.91
CA SER A 72 -23.74 -10.22 -13.71
C SER A 72 -23.50 -8.95 -14.53
N LEU A 73 -22.22 -8.56 -14.72
CA LEU A 73 -21.86 -7.41 -15.53
C LEU A 73 -22.19 -7.62 -17.02
N ASP A 74 -21.99 -8.85 -17.51
CA ASP A 74 -22.34 -9.23 -18.88
C ASP A 74 -23.85 -9.15 -19.14
N ASN A 75 -24.68 -9.50 -18.15
CA ASN A 75 -26.14 -9.52 -18.24
C ASN A 75 -26.83 -8.13 -18.06
N ASN A 76 -26.09 -7.03 -18.21
CA ASN A 76 -26.58 -5.65 -17.97
C ASN A 76 -27.02 -5.38 -16.52
N GLY A 77 -26.59 -6.20 -15.55
CA GLY A 77 -26.82 -5.92 -14.14
C GLY A 77 -25.96 -4.76 -13.69
N TYR A 78 -26.56 -3.70 -13.14
CA TYR A 78 -25.81 -2.69 -12.40
C TYR A 78 -25.42 -3.26 -11.03
N ILE A 79 -24.11 -3.43 -10.78
CA ILE A 79 -23.61 -4.02 -9.54
C ILE A 79 -22.93 -2.93 -8.71
N SER A 80 -23.70 -2.25 -7.86
CA SER A 80 -23.18 -1.14 -7.04
C SER A 80 -22.39 -1.57 -5.80
N LYS A 81 -22.42 -2.86 -5.43
CA LYS A 81 -21.92 -3.34 -4.14
C LYS A 81 -20.65 -4.17 -4.19
N THR A 82 -20.07 -4.38 -5.37
CA THR A 82 -18.83 -5.15 -5.54
C THR A 82 -17.77 -4.35 -6.29
N ASP A 83 -16.53 -4.76 -6.10
CA ASP A 83 -15.35 -4.19 -6.74
C ASP A 83 -14.91 -5.12 -7.89
N TRP A 84 -14.49 -4.55 -9.02
CA TRP A 84 -13.93 -5.30 -10.15
C TRP A 84 -12.46 -5.64 -9.88
N GLU A 85 -12.25 -6.52 -8.91
CA GLU A 85 -10.94 -6.81 -8.33
C GLU A 85 -10.78 -8.31 -8.07
N SER A 86 -9.63 -8.86 -8.43
CA SER A 86 -9.18 -10.21 -8.06
C SER A 86 -8.03 -10.08 -7.07
N THR A 87 -8.18 -10.62 -5.87
CA THR A 87 -7.22 -10.37 -4.77
C THR A 87 -6.83 -11.61 -4.01
N PHE A 88 -5.64 -11.57 -3.43
CA PHE A 88 -5.26 -12.41 -2.29
C PHE A 88 -4.52 -11.57 -1.25
N PHE A 89 -4.49 -12.05 -0.01
CA PHE A 89 -3.85 -11.35 1.10
C PHE A 89 -2.80 -12.25 1.77
N ILE A 90 -1.63 -11.67 2.05
CA ILE A 90 -0.57 -12.33 2.80
C ILE A 90 -0.39 -11.58 4.12
N SER A 91 -0.52 -12.28 5.24
CA SER A 91 -0.07 -11.79 6.54
C SER A 91 1.41 -12.11 6.67
N HIS A 92 2.21 -11.15 7.14
CA HIS A 92 3.65 -11.29 7.35
C HIS A 92 4.01 -11.22 8.84
N ARG A 93 3.44 -10.26 9.56
CA ARG A 93 3.60 -10.08 11.01
C ARG A 93 2.24 -9.98 11.72
N PRO A 94 2.10 -10.51 12.95
CA PRO A 94 3.16 -11.16 13.74
C PRO A 94 3.46 -12.60 13.31
N ASN A 95 2.55 -13.25 12.60
CA ASN A 95 2.76 -14.59 12.05
C ASN A 95 2.51 -14.56 10.54
N SER A 96 3.43 -15.17 9.79
CA SER A 96 3.28 -15.26 8.34
C SER A 96 2.33 -16.40 7.96
N ASN A 97 1.38 -16.13 7.06
CA ASN A 97 0.51 -17.16 6.48
C ASN A 97 1.03 -17.66 5.12
N ILE A 98 2.15 -17.14 4.63
CA ILE A 98 2.58 -17.35 3.24
C ILE A 98 2.78 -18.83 2.88
N ASN A 99 3.19 -19.64 3.85
CA ASN A 99 3.41 -21.07 3.66
C ASN A 99 2.11 -21.88 3.51
N HIS A 100 0.99 -21.35 4.00
CA HIS A 100 -0.33 -21.96 3.87
C HIS A 100 -1.01 -21.65 2.52
N LEU A 101 -0.48 -20.67 1.76
CA LEU A 101 -1.00 -20.28 0.45
C LEU A 101 -0.45 -21.22 -0.63
N THR A 102 -1.01 -22.43 -0.72
CA THR A 102 -0.54 -23.54 -1.58
C THR A 102 -0.47 -23.20 -3.07
N THR A 103 -1.24 -22.22 -3.53
CA THR A 103 -1.25 -21.77 -4.93
C THR A 103 -0.06 -20.86 -5.28
N LEU A 104 0.63 -20.27 -4.29
CA LEU A 104 1.81 -19.45 -4.53
C LEU A 104 3.03 -20.32 -4.81
N SER A 105 3.70 -20.09 -5.94
CA SER A 105 4.96 -20.74 -6.28
C SER A 105 6.06 -20.42 -5.27
N GLN A 106 7.05 -21.32 -5.13
CA GLN A 106 8.15 -21.13 -4.19
C GLN A 106 8.96 -19.86 -4.48
N ASP A 107 9.15 -19.54 -5.77
CA ASP A 107 9.82 -18.31 -6.21
C ASP A 107 9.04 -17.05 -5.82
N LEU A 108 7.71 -17.06 -5.96
CA LEU A 108 6.87 -15.91 -5.55
C LEU A 108 6.89 -15.74 -4.03
N ARG A 109 6.85 -16.83 -3.26
CA ARG A 109 6.96 -16.78 -1.79
C ARG A 109 8.27 -16.13 -1.35
N LYS A 110 9.39 -16.66 -1.83
CA LYS A 110 10.72 -16.14 -1.51
C LYS A 110 10.89 -14.67 -1.93
N THR A 111 10.45 -14.33 -3.14
CA THR A 111 10.50 -12.95 -3.65
C THR A 111 9.66 -12.00 -2.79
N MET A 112 8.49 -12.45 -2.32
CA MET A 112 7.64 -11.67 -1.43
C MET A 112 8.29 -11.48 -0.05
N GLU A 113 8.88 -12.52 0.54
CA GLU A 113 9.57 -12.42 1.83
C GLU A 113 10.74 -11.42 1.76
N GLU A 114 11.59 -11.53 0.74
CA GLU A 114 12.70 -10.59 0.51
C GLU A 114 12.20 -9.14 0.32
N TYR A 115 11.10 -8.96 -0.43
CA TYR A 115 10.50 -7.66 -0.65
C TYR A 115 9.97 -7.05 0.65
N ILE A 116 9.30 -7.85 1.48
CA ILE A 116 8.69 -7.36 2.72
C ILE A 116 9.72 -6.99 3.77
N ASP A 117 10.84 -7.70 3.85
CA ASP A 117 11.96 -7.31 4.70
C ASP A 117 12.51 -5.93 4.37
N GLN A 118 12.52 -5.54 3.09
CA GLN A 118 12.91 -4.19 2.66
C GLN A 118 11.81 -3.16 2.91
N LEU A 119 10.54 -3.52 2.69
CA LEU A 119 9.40 -2.61 2.88
C LEU A 119 9.14 -2.26 4.33
N ILE A 120 9.39 -3.19 5.27
CA ILE A 120 9.31 -2.91 6.70
C ILE A 120 10.34 -1.85 7.11
N LYS A 121 11.59 -1.99 6.66
CA LYS A 121 12.64 -1.00 6.91
C LYS A 121 12.28 0.37 6.33
N LEU A 122 11.68 0.39 5.15
CA LEU A 122 11.20 1.63 4.53
C LEU A 122 10.06 2.27 5.34
N ALA A 123 9.09 1.49 5.82
CA ALA A 123 7.99 1.98 6.65
C ALA A 123 8.50 2.56 7.98
N GLU A 124 9.43 1.86 8.63
CA GLU A 124 10.06 2.31 9.88
C GLU A 124 10.85 3.60 9.64
N LYS A 125 11.65 3.68 8.58
CA LYS A 125 12.36 4.91 8.21
C LYS A 125 11.39 6.06 7.95
N LEU A 126 10.30 5.83 7.23
CA LEU A 126 9.29 6.86 6.97
C LEU A 126 8.66 7.36 8.26
N SER A 127 8.32 6.44 9.16
CA SER A 127 7.82 6.74 10.50
C SER A 127 8.79 7.60 11.31
N GLU A 128 10.09 7.30 11.30
CA GLU A 128 11.12 8.13 11.96
C GLU A 128 11.13 9.56 11.40
N LEU A 129 11.06 9.72 10.07
CA LEU A 129 11.03 11.04 9.42
C LEU A 129 9.74 11.82 9.75
N MET A 130 8.61 11.12 9.89
CA MET A 130 7.36 11.73 10.36
C MET A 130 7.51 12.22 11.80
N CYS A 131 8.11 11.42 12.68
CA CYS A 131 8.36 11.81 14.07
C CYS A 131 9.26 13.05 14.15
N GLU A 132 10.33 13.10 13.35
CA GLU A 132 11.22 14.26 13.28
C GLU A 132 10.49 15.53 12.82
N ASN A 133 9.69 15.43 11.75
CA ASN A 133 8.90 16.55 11.24
C ASN A 133 7.84 17.04 12.24
N LEU A 134 7.37 16.16 13.13
CA LEU A 134 6.44 16.49 14.21
C LEU A 134 7.13 16.99 15.48
N GLY A 135 8.46 16.91 15.56
CA GLY A 135 9.23 17.28 16.75
C GLY A 135 9.00 16.35 17.95
N ILE A 136 8.63 15.08 17.70
CA ILE A 136 8.42 14.06 18.73
C ILE A 136 9.57 13.04 18.76
N GLU A 137 9.57 12.14 19.74
CA GLU A 137 10.58 11.09 19.87
C GLU A 137 10.62 10.21 18.61
N LYS A 138 11.83 9.87 18.16
CA LYS A 138 12.13 9.23 16.87
C LYS A 138 11.33 7.95 16.61
N ASN A 139 11.14 7.12 17.63
CA ASN A 139 10.47 5.82 17.57
C ASN A 139 9.02 5.87 18.04
N HIS A 140 8.48 7.05 18.39
CA HIS A 140 7.15 7.19 18.98
C HIS A 140 6.05 6.46 18.22
N ILE A 141 5.98 6.61 16.89
CA ILE A 141 4.97 5.94 16.05
C ILE A 141 5.18 4.41 16.03
N ILE A 142 6.43 3.94 15.96
CA ILE A 142 6.74 2.50 15.94
C ILE A 142 6.38 1.86 17.29
N GLU A 143 6.70 2.53 18.39
CA GLU A 143 6.34 2.09 19.75
C GLU A 143 4.81 2.05 19.91
N ALA A 144 4.11 3.09 19.45
CA ALA A 144 2.65 3.12 19.46
C ALA A 144 2.04 1.97 18.65
N PHE A 145 2.68 1.55 17.54
CA PHE A 145 2.18 0.45 16.71
C PHE A 145 2.51 -0.93 17.28
N SER A 146 3.45 -1.04 18.20
CA SER A 146 4.05 -2.33 18.56
C SER A 146 3.12 -3.23 19.37
N GLY A 147 2.23 -2.70 20.22
CA GLY A 147 1.39 -3.55 21.09
C GLY A 147 2.22 -4.63 21.82
N SER A 148 1.67 -5.84 22.01
CA SER A 148 2.41 -6.94 22.66
C SER A 148 3.28 -7.78 21.72
N LYS A 149 3.05 -7.75 20.41
CA LYS A 149 3.68 -8.68 19.43
C LYS A 149 4.37 -7.97 18.26
N GLY A 150 4.57 -6.67 18.36
CA GLY A 150 5.00 -5.83 17.26
C GLY A 150 3.84 -5.42 16.34
N PRO A 151 4.16 -4.57 15.34
CA PRO A 151 3.19 -4.08 14.36
C PRO A 151 2.60 -5.21 13.52
N SER A 152 1.36 -5.03 13.07
CA SER A 152 0.76 -5.91 12.08
C SER A 152 1.26 -5.53 10.70
N VAL A 153 1.79 -6.50 9.95
CA VAL A 153 2.25 -6.28 8.57
C VAL A 153 1.56 -7.28 7.66
N GLY A 154 0.92 -6.77 6.61
CA GLY A 154 0.27 -7.60 5.60
C GLY A 154 0.32 -6.96 4.22
N THR A 155 0.11 -7.76 3.20
CA THR A 155 0.11 -7.32 1.80
C THR A 155 -1.17 -7.76 1.12
N LYS A 156 -1.92 -6.79 0.59
CA LYS A 156 -3.00 -7.03 -0.36
C LYS A 156 -2.41 -6.99 -1.76
N VAL A 157 -2.54 -8.09 -2.48
CA VAL A 157 -2.21 -8.17 -3.90
C VAL A 157 -3.51 -8.13 -4.67
N ALA A 158 -3.65 -7.15 -5.55
CA ALA A 158 -4.87 -6.90 -6.31
C ALA A 158 -4.56 -6.78 -7.80
N MET A 159 -5.26 -7.60 -8.59
CA MET A 159 -5.37 -7.46 -10.04
C MET A 159 -6.73 -6.87 -10.37
N TYR A 160 -6.74 -5.85 -11.21
CA TYR A 160 -7.93 -5.25 -11.81
C TYR A 160 -7.90 -5.60 -13.30
N PRO A 161 -8.60 -6.68 -13.70
CA PRO A 161 -8.57 -7.15 -15.07
C PRO A 161 -9.32 -6.19 -15.98
N HIS A 162 -9.10 -6.30 -17.29
CA HIS A 162 -9.94 -5.60 -18.26
C HIS A 162 -11.43 -5.79 -17.97
N CYS A 163 -12.21 -4.74 -18.16
CA CYS A 163 -13.63 -4.69 -17.84
C CYS A 163 -14.42 -4.32 -19.09
N PRO A 164 -15.42 -5.12 -19.51
CA PRO A 164 -16.20 -4.84 -20.70
C PRO A 164 -17.10 -3.61 -20.55
N ARG A 165 -17.45 -3.24 -19.31
CA ARG A 165 -18.39 -2.15 -18.96
C ARG A 165 -17.87 -1.31 -17.77
N PRO A 166 -16.76 -0.59 -17.94
CA PRO A 166 -16.13 0.17 -16.87
C PRO A 166 -16.99 1.32 -16.32
N GLU A 167 -18.04 1.72 -17.04
CA GLU A 167 -19.03 2.71 -16.60
C GLU A 167 -19.99 2.19 -15.52
N LEU A 168 -20.12 0.88 -15.38
CA LEU A 168 -21.08 0.24 -14.45
C LEU A 168 -20.45 -0.22 -13.13
N ILE A 169 -19.12 -0.30 -13.06
CA ILE A 169 -18.42 -0.83 -11.88
C ILE A 169 -17.07 -0.14 -11.66
N ARG A 170 -16.66 -0.01 -10.40
CA ARG A 170 -15.33 0.51 -10.03
C ARG A 170 -14.36 -0.66 -9.89
N GLY A 171 -13.07 -0.41 -10.14
CA GLY A 171 -12.03 -1.38 -9.82
C GLY A 171 -11.92 -1.56 -8.31
N LEU A 172 -11.89 -0.44 -7.57
CA LEU A 172 -12.01 -0.38 -6.12
C LEU A 172 -12.76 0.90 -5.77
N ARG A 173 -13.84 0.78 -4.99
CA ARG A 173 -14.65 1.91 -4.51
C ARG A 173 -13.86 2.84 -3.60
N GLU A 174 -14.34 4.07 -3.48
CA GLU A 174 -13.74 5.08 -2.61
C GLU A 174 -13.76 4.61 -1.14
N HIS A 175 -12.60 4.69 -0.50
CA HIS A 175 -12.40 4.37 0.90
C HIS A 175 -11.17 5.12 1.42
N THR A 176 -11.03 5.17 2.74
CA THR A 176 -9.79 5.49 3.42
C THR A 176 -9.14 4.17 3.86
N ASP A 177 -7.83 4.07 3.73
CA ASP A 177 -7.11 2.91 4.25
C ASP A 177 -7.23 2.88 5.78
N ALA A 178 -7.56 1.71 6.34
CA ALA A 178 -7.54 1.52 7.78
C ALA A 178 -6.11 1.17 8.23
N GLY A 179 -5.63 1.81 9.29
CA GLY A 179 -4.39 1.45 9.96
C GLY A 179 -3.36 2.57 10.00
N GLY A 180 -2.13 2.26 9.62
CA GLY A 180 -0.96 3.13 9.76
C GLY A 180 -0.40 3.56 8.40
N ILE A 181 0.77 3.06 8.05
CA ILE A 181 1.48 3.43 6.82
C ILE A 181 1.17 2.41 5.72
N VAL A 182 0.75 2.91 4.55
CA VAL A 182 0.52 2.07 3.36
C VAL A 182 1.57 2.37 2.29
N LEU A 183 2.32 1.33 1.91
CA LEU A 183 3.32 1.38 0.85
C LEU A 183 2.78 0.65 -0.38
N LEU A 184 2.48 1.40 -1.44
CA LEU A 184 1.83 0.88 -2.65
C LEU A 184 2.82 0.76 -3.81
N LEU A 185 3.07 -0.48 -4.25
CA LEU A 185 3.73 -0.77 -5.51
C LEU A 185 2.68 -0.95 -6.62
N LYS A 186 2.72 -0.09 -7.63
CA LYS A 186 1.79 -0.09 -8.77
C LYS A 186 2.51 -0.10 -10.11
N THR A 187 1.85 -0.60 -11.15
CA THR A 187 2.38 -0.64 -12.52
C THR A 187 2.14 0.65 -13.32
N THR A 188 1.36 1.59 -12.80
CA THR A 188 1.01 2.85 -13.49
C THR A 188 1.35 4.08 -12.64
N LYS A 189 1.82 5.15 -13.28
CA LYS A 189 1.98 6.47 -12.65
C LYS A 189 0.62 7.20 -12.57
N SER A 190 -0.43 6.57 -12.05
CA SER A 190 -1.70 7.27 -11.81
C SER A 190 -1.60 8.11 -10.54
N ALA A 191 -2.00 9.38 -10.61
CA ALA A 191 -2.04 10.26 -9.47
C ALA A 191 -3.26 10.03 -8.54
N LEU A 192 -4.16 9.13 -8.91
CA LEU A 192 -5.34 8.84 -8.11
C LEU A 192 -5.16 7.49 -7.44
N HIS A 193 -5.32 7.46 -6.12
CA HIS A 193 -5.54 6.22 -5.37
C HIS A 193 -6.83 5.52 -5.87
N ARG A 194 -7.76 6.28 -6.47
CA ARG A 194 -8.95 5.74 -7.14
C ARG A 194 -8.58 4.67 -8.17
N VAL A 195 -9.21 3.51 -8.05
CA VAL A 195 -9.07 2.43 -9.03
C VAL A 195 -10.32 2.35 -9.88
N MET A 196 -10.16 2.75 -11.14
CA MET A 196 -11.18 2.62 -12.17
C MET A 196 -11.10 1.25 -12.82
N ALA A 197 -12.25 0.64 -13.10
CA ALA A 197 -12.30 -0.42 -14.08
C ALA A 197 -11.88 0.17 -15.44
N MET A 198 -11.09 -0.57 -16.21
CA MET A 198 -10.52 -0.09 -17.47
C MET A 198 -10.96 -1.02 -18.60
N LYS A 199 -11.26 -0.44 -19.75
CA LYS A 199 -11.60 -1.22 -20.95
C LYS A 199 -10.40 -1.99 -21.49
N ASP A 200 -9.24 -1.36 -21.44
CA ASP A 200 -8.00 -1.86 -22.04
C ASP A 200 -6.93 -2.10 -20.96
N GLY A 201 -6.35 -3.30 -21.02
CA GLY A 201 -5.26 -3.72 -20.15
C GLY A 201 -5.67 -4.05 -18.71
N ASP A 202 -4.73 -4.64 -17.98
CA ASP A 202 -4.89 -5.00 -16.59
C ASP A 202 -4.04 -4.07 -15.71
N ARG A 203 -4.53 -3.75 -14.51
CA ARG A 203 -3.77 -3.01 -13.48
C ARG A 203 -3.40 -3.94 -12.34
N LEU A 204 -2.14 -3.86 -11.90
CA LEU A 204 -1.65 -4.53 -10.70
C LEU A 204 -1.42 -3.50 -9.59
N SER A 205 -1.80 -3.86 -8.37
CA SER A 205 -1.50 -3.11 -7.16
C SER A 205 -1.08 -4.07 -6.06
N ILE A 206 0.06 -3.80 -5.44
CA ILE A 206 0.61 -4.56 -4.31
C ILE A 206 0.73 -3.55 -3.17
N ALA A 207 -0.23 -3.58 -2.24
CA ALA A 207 -0.30 -2.68 -1.11
C ALA A 207 0.20 -3.39 0.15
N THR A 208 1.28 -2.88 0.74
CA THR A 208 1.81 -3.36 2.02
C THR A 208 1.38 -2.41 3.12
N PHE A 209 0.71 -2.95 4.13
CA PHE A 209 0.19 -2.25 5.30
C PHE A 209 1.15 -2.46 6.47
N TYR A 210 1.67 -1.38 7.04
CA TYR A 210 2.40 -1.37 8.31
C TYR A 210 1.49 -0.71 9.35
N ASN A 211 0.80 -1.55 10.11
CA ASN A 211 -0.32 -1.16 10.96
C ASN A 211 -0.01 -1.34 12.45
N PRO A 212 -0.75 -0.63 13.31
CA PRO A 212 -0.79 -0.94 14.74
C PRO A 212 -1.11 -2.42 14.98
N SER A 213 -0.55 -2.98 16.05
CA SER A 213 -0.94 -4.28 16.56
C SER A 213 -2.42 -4.28 16.94
N GLY A 214 -3.08 -5.44 16.91
CA GLY A 214 -4.50 -5.55 17.23
C GLY A 214 -4.86 -5.17 18.67
N ASP A 215 -3.86 -5.16 19.56
CA ASP A 215 -3.95 -4.73 20.96
C ASP A 215 -3.25 -3.39 21.24
N ALA A 216 -2.75 -2.71 20.19
CA ALA A 216 -2.15 -1.39 20.33
C ALA A 216 -3.23 -0.34 20.67
N ILE A 217 -2.93 0.51 21.65
CA ILE A 217 -3.75 1.66 21.98
C ILE A 217 -3.21 2.87 21.22
N ILE A 218 -3.91 3.24 20.14
CA ILE A 218 -3.58 4.45 19.38
C ILE A 218 -4.40 5.61 19.92
N SER A 219 -3.71 6.66 20.34
CA SER A 219 -4.29 7.93 20.74
C SER A 219 -3.46 9.07 20.16
N PRO A 220 -4.03 10.27 19.96
CA PRO A 220 -3.24 11.42 19.54
C PRO A 220 -2.09 11.64 20.53
N ALA A 221 -0.88 11.88 20.02
CA ALA A 221 0.26 12.23 20.86
C ALA A 221 -0.12 13.44 21.74
N SER A 222 0.17 13.36 23.04
CA SER A 222 -0.28 14.38 24.01
C SER A 222 0.29 15.76 23.68
N GLU A 223 1.48 15.77 23.06
CA GLU A 223 2.20 16.93 22.53
C GLU A 223 1.46 17.61 21.37
N LEU A 224 0.59 16.88 20.65
CA LEU A 224 -0.23 17.37 19.54
C LEU A 224 -1.65 17.79 19.96
N LEU A 225 -2.00 17.63 21.25
CA LEU A 225 -3.31 18.03 21.79
C LEU A 225 -3.40 19.55 22.09
N LEU A 226 -2.27 20.26 22.08
CA LEU A 226 -2.25 21.72 22.21
C LEU A 226 -2.56 22.40 20.86
N PRO A 227 -3.16 23.62 20.83
CA PRO A 227 -3.64 24.25 19.58
C PRO A 227 -2.56 24.69 18.57
N SER A 228 -1.32 24.23 18.67
CA SER A 228 -0.21 24.64 17.80
C SER A 228 -0.11 23.77 16.53
N HIS A 229 -0.82 24.23 15.51
CA HIS A 229 -0.47 24.30 14.07
C HIS A 229 -0.09 23.08 13.22
N VAL A 230 0.07 21.87 13.74
CA VAL A 230 0.52 20.74 12.89
C VAL A 230 -0.36 19.50 13.07
N ARG A 231 -1.15 19.18 12.04
CA ARG A 231 -1.93 17.95 11.94
C ARG A 231 -1.81 17.41 10.51
N PHE A 232 -1.60 16.11 10.36
CA PHE A 232 -1.85 15.44 9.09
C PHE A 232 -3.37 15.28 8.92
N GLN A 233 -3.88 15.51 7.71
CA GLN A 233 -5.31 15.40 7.41
C GLN A 233 -5.64 13.95 7.03
N ASP A 234 -6.84 13.51 7.43
CA ASP A 234 -7.42 12.19 7.12
C ASP A 234 -7.70 11.99 5.63
#